data_AF-A0A0C9YFT2-F1
#
_entry.id   AF-A0A0C9YFT2-F1
#
_cell.length_a   1.000
_cell.length_b   1.000
_cell.length_c   1.000
_cell.angle_alpha   90.00
_cell.angle_beta   90.00
_cell.angle_gamma   90.00
#
_symmetry.space_group_name_H-M   'P 1'
#
loop_
_entity.id
_entity.type
_entity.pdbx_description
1 polymer ?
#
loop_
_entity_poly.entity_id
_entity_poly.type
_entity_poly.pdbx_seq_one_letter_code
_entity_poly.pdbx_strand_id
1 'polypeptide(L)' 'SQLEPCQTNNHDCGIWVLAQMAAVLREYEVIGIEECDINHFQHFLSVLIHRVAVLT' A
#
# COMPACT_ATOMS: atom_id res chain seq x y z
N SER A 1 13.76 -13.02 14.43
CA SER A 1 12.31 -12.83 14.34
C SER A 1 12.05 -11.75 13.31
N GLN A 2 11.62 -12.11 12.10
CA GLN A 2 11.06 -11.10 11.20
C GLN A 2 9.74 -10.67 11.81
N LEU A 3 9.60 -9.39 12.13
CA LEU A 3 8.31 -8.82 12.49
C LEU A 3 7.49 -8.82 11.21
N GLU A 4 6.51 -9.70 11.15
CA GLU A 4 5.51 -9.67 10.09
C GLU A 4 4.92 -8.26 10.01
N PRO A 5 4.66 -7.74 8.80
CA PRO A 5 4.08 -6.43 8.66
C PRO A 5 2.73 -6.38 9.40
N CYS A 6 2.63 -5.48 10.38
CA CYS A 6 1.52 -5.45 11.32
C CYS A 6 0.86 -4.07 11.30
N GLN A 7 -0.39 -4.04 10.87
CA GLN A 7 -1.23 -2.86 10.97
C GLN A 7 -1.63 -2.64 12.45
N THR A 8 -1.46 -1.41 12.94
CA THR A 8 -1.86 -1.07 14.32
C THR A 8 -3.13 -0.24 14.37
N ASN A 9 -3.44 0.50 13.30
CA ASN A 9 -4.70 1.20 13.15
C ASN A 9 -5.85 0.27 12.67
N ASN A 10 -7.09 0.74 12.67
CA ASN A 10 -8.27 -0.06 12.33
C ASN A 10 -8.85 0.20 10.93
N HIS A 11 -8.19 0.99 10.08
CA HIS A 11 -8.77 1.47 8.82
C HIS A 11 -7.91 1.24 7.58
N ASP A 12 -6.62 0.92 7.71
CA ASP A 12 -5.72 0.77 6.57
C ASP A 12 -5.66 -0.65 5.98
N CYS A 13 -6.44 -1.60 6.48
CA CYS A 13 -6.32 -3.02 6.09
C CYS A 13 -6.45 -3.25 4.59
N GLY A 14 -7.33 -2.49 3.92
CA GLY A 14 -7.44 -2.52 2.47
C GLY A 14 -6.19 -1.99 1.78
N ILE A 15 -5.55 -0.95 2.31
CA ILE A 15 -4.33 -0.36 1.74
C ILE A 15 -3.15 -1.33 1.89
N TRP A 16 -3.04 -2.02 3.03
CA TRP A 16 -2.05 -3.09 3.24
C TRP A 16 -2.17 -4.21 2.22
N VAL A 17 -3.40 -4.65 1.91
CA VAL A 17 -3.64 -5.67 0.87
C VAL A 17 -3.25 -5.14 -0.51
N LEU A 18 -3.62 -3.90 -0.84
CA LEU A 18 -3.28 -3.29 -2.13
C LEU A 18 -1.76 -3.11 -2.30
N ALA A 19 -1.03 -2.76 -1.24
CA ALA A 19 0.42 -2.65 -1.26
C ALA A 19 1.08 -3.99 -1.57
N GLN A 20 0.62 -5.06 -0.92
CA GLN A 20 1.11 -6.43 -1.19
C GLN A 20 0.78 -6.88 -2.61
N MET A 21 -0.45 -6.67 -3.08
CA MET A 21 -0.83 -6.99 -4.46
C MET A 21 0.03 -6.22 -5.47
N ALA A 22 0.28 -4.92 -5.23
CA ALA A 22 1.11 -4.11 -6.10
C ALA A 22 2.57 -4.60 -6.13
N ALA A 23 3.12 -5.03 -5.00
CA ALA A 23 4.46 -5.61 -4.95
C ALA A 23 4.53 -6.94 -5.70
N VAL A 24 3.58 -7.85 -5.47
CA VAL A 24 3.49 -9.14 -6.19
C VAL A 24 3.39 -8.93 -7.70
N LEU A 25 2.51 -8.03 -8.14
CA LEU A 25 2.32 -7.73 -9.57
C LEU A 25 3.54 -7.05 -10.22
N ARG A 26 4.42 -6.46 -9.41
CA ARG A 26 5.68 -5.86 -9.85
C ARG A 26 6.89 -6.76 -9.64
N GLU A 27 6.65 -8.01 -9.22
CA GLU A 27 7.70 -9.00 -8.93
C GLU A 27 8.67 -8.54 -7.83
N TYR A 28 8.18 -7.71 -6.89
CA TYR A 28 8.92 -7.31 -5.71
C TYR A 28 8.67 -8.27 -4.54
N GLU A 29 9.74 -8.59 -3.82
CA GLU A 29 9.64 -9.26 -2.53
C GLU A 29 9.09 -8.28 -1.49
N VAL A 30 8.01 -8.65 -0.82
CA VAL A 30 7.41 -7.84 0.25
C VAL A 30 8.18 -8.11 1.54
N ILE A 31 9.19 -7.28 1.82
CA ILE A 31 9.96 -7.33 3.05
C ILE A 31 9.94 -5.99 3.76
N GLY A 32 9.60 -6.00 5.05
CA GLY A 32 9.78 -4.85 5.95
C GLY A 32 8.88 -3.65 5.69
N ILE A 33 7.65 -3.84 5.19
CA ILE A 33 6.68 -2.73 5.07
C ILE A 33 6.32 -2.24 6.46
N GLU A 34 6.52 -0.94 6.69
CA GLU A 34 6.09 -0.25 7.90
C GLU A 34 4.79 0.53 7.67
N GLU A 35 4.10 0.88 8.75
CA GLU A 35 2.85 1.64 8.70
C GLU A 35 3.05 3.04 8.07
N CYS A 36 4.26 3.60 8.17
CA CYS A 36 4.60 4.84 7.49
C CYS A 36 4.61 4.69 5.95
N ASP A 37 5.06 3.55 5.42
CA ASP A 37 5.03 3.26 3.99
C ASP A 37 3.61 3.14 3.46
N ILE A 38 2.71 2.61 4.28
CA ILE A 38 1.28 2.48 3.96
C ILE A 38 0.62 3.85 3.80
N ASN A 39 0.95 4.82 4.65
CA ASN A 39 0.48 6.20 4.49
C ASN A 39 0.95 6.83 3.17
N HIS A 40 2.23 6.63 2.81
CA HIS A 40 2.76 7.10 1.53
C HIS A 40 2.09 6.40 0.34
N PHE A 41 1.84 5.10 0.46
CA PHE A 41 1.17 4.32 -0.58
C PHE A 41 -0.30 4.74 -0.75
N GLN A 42 -1.02 5.03 0.33
CA GLN A 42 -2.38 5.57 0.29
C GLN A 42 -2.42 6.92 -0.44
N HIS A 43 -1.46 7.81 -0.15
CA HIS A 43 -1.35 9.09 -0.86
C HIS A 43 -1.05 8.88 -2.34
N PHE A 44 -0.13 7.99 -2.67
CA PHE A 44 0.19 7.63 -4.05
C PHE A 44 -1.03 7.10 -4.82
N LEU A 45 -1.80 6.18 -4.24
CA LEU A 45 -3.05 5.68 -4.82
C LEU A 45 -4.06 6.81 -5.04
N SER A 46 -4.21 7.73 -4.08
CA SER A 46 -5.13 8.86 -4.20
C SER A 46 -4.78 9.76 -5.39
N VAL A 47 -3.48 10.03 -5.61
CA VAL A 47 -2.99 10.78 -6.77
C VAL A 47 -3.30 10.05 -8.07
N LEU A 48 -3.10 8.72 -8.12
CA LEU A 48 -3.42 7.93 -9.31
C LEU A 48 -4.92 7.92 -9.63
N ILE A 49 -5.77 7.71 -8.64
CA ILE A 49 -7.24 7.75 -8.79
C ILE A 49 -7.67 9.10 -9.32
N HIS A 50 -7.16 10.19 -8.74
CA HIS A 50 -7.48 11.53 -9.19
C HIS A 50 -7.07 11.76 -10.65
N ARG A 51 -5.87 11.31 -11.06
CA ARG A 51 -5.42 11.41 -12.46
C ARG A 51 -6.30 10.62 -13.42
N VAL A 52 -6.71 9.41 -13.05
CA VAL A 52 -7.61 8.59 -13.87
C VAL A 52 -8.97 9.28 -14.01
N ALA A 53 -9.55 9.77 -12.91
CA ALA A 53 -10.84 10.46 -12.92
C ALA A 53 -10.84 11.74 -13.77
N VAL A 54 -9.71 12.44 -13.88
CA VAL A 54 -9.55 13.60 -14.77
C VAL A 54 -9.44 13.19 -16.24
N LEU A 55 -8.98 11.97 -16.52
CA LEU A 55 -8.78 11.45 -17.87
C LEU A 55 -10.00 10.71 -18.45
N THR A 56 -11.00 10.39 -17.63
CA THR A 56 -12.26 9.71 -18.00
C THR A 56 -13.43 10.67 -18.04
#